data_AF-A0A7K4VY60-F1
#
_entry.id   AF-A0A7K4VY60-F1
#
_cell.length_a   1.000
_cell.length_b   1.000
_cell.length_c   1.000
_cell.angle_alpha   90.00
_cell.angle_beta   90.00
_cell.angle_gamma   90.00
#
_symmetry.space_group_name_H-M   'P 1'
#
loop_
_entity.id
_entity.type
_entity.pdbx_description
1 polymer ?
#
loop_
_entity_poly.entity_id
_entity_poly.type
_entity_poly.pdbx_seq_one_letter_code
_entity_poly.pdbx_strand_id
1 'polypeptide(L)'
;VLLRDVQTLTLHRGQYTTSRRTPAVPQLQCTGGTAGCSRVPEVVQCYNKGWDGYDVQWQCKADLDNAYRFGHVEVSCEGYDYPDDPYILRGSCSLLFRLELTEEGERKVKSPGSFGSSYYQSRQDSSDSGSAAIVVIVLLALAFGVYKFFLSNQQPQQSPGDSDGFARPFWQSQQAPPPPGFKSSFT
;
A
#
# COMPACT_ATOMS: atom_id res chain seq x y z
N VAL A 1 -38.39 -23.27 1.27
CA VAL A 1 -38.66 -23.31 2.74
C VAL A 1 -39.23 -21.96 3.13
N LEU A 2 -40.32 -21.85 3.89
CA LEU A 2 -40.83 -20.54 4.29
C LEU A 2 -39.83 -19.87 5.22
N LEU A 3 -39.39 -18.64 4.93
CA LEU A 3 -38.35 -17.94 5.69
C LEU A 3 -38.71 -17.81 7.17
N ARG A 4 -39.98 -17.47 7.45
CA ARG A 4 -40.50 -17.31 8.81
C ARG A 4 -40.43 -18.57 9.66
N ASP A 5 -40.45 -19.76 9.05
CA ASP A 5 -40.44 -21.04 9.76
C ASP A 5 -39.01 -21.57 10.00
N VAL A 6 -37.99 -20.88 9.47
CA VAL A 6 -36.59 -21.23 9.74
C VAL A 6 -36.25 -20.88 11.18
N GLN A 7 -35.89 -21.88 11.97
CA GLN A 7 -35.60 -21.69 13.41
C GLN A 7 -34.15 -21.25 13.66
N THR A 8 -33.20 -21.82 12.91
CA THR A 8 -31.77 -21.60 13.15
C THR A 8 -31.00 -21.71 11.85
N LEU A 9 -30.03 -20.82 11.69
CA LEU A 9 -29.01 -20.85 10.64
C LEU A 9 -27.66 -21.09 11.30
N THR A 10 -26.88 -22.01 10.74
CA THR A 10 -25.47 -22.19 11.11
C THR A 10 -24.65 -21.88 9.88
N LEU A 11 -23.84 -20.83 9.98
CA LEU A 11 -23.08 -20.25 8.88
C LEU A 11 -21.60 -20.38 9.17
N HIS A 12 -20.84 -20.80 8.17
CA HIS A 12 -19.43 -21.14 8.31
C HIS A 12 -18.54 -20.21 7.49
N ARG A 13 -17.40 -19.84 8.06
CA ARG A 13 -16.37 -19.09 7.36
C ARG A 13 -15.81 -19.95 6.21
N GLY A 14 -15.57 -19.31 5.06
CA GLY A 14 -15.02 -19.98 3.87
C GLY A 14 -16.02 -20.87 3.12
N GLN A 15 -17.23 -21.07 3.64
CA GLN A 15 -18.30 -21.73 2.91
C GLN A 15 -19.12 -20.72 2.09
N TYR A 16 -19.71 -21.21 1.01
CA TYR A 16 -20.56 -20.43 0.12
C TYR A 16 -22.02 -20.88 0.25
N THR A 17 -22.93 -19.98 -0.07
CA THR A 17 -24.36 -20.25 -0.15
C THR A 17 -24.67 -21.15 -1.34
N THR A 18 -25.72 -21.96 -1.23
CA THR A 18 -26.32 -22.54 -2.44
C THR A 18 -26.98 -21.43 -3.24
N SER A 19 -26.94 -21.50 -4.57
CA SER A 19 -27.66 -20.53 -5.38
C SER A 19 -28.28 -21.15 -6.62
N ARG A 20 -29.38 -20.53 -7.08
CA ARG A 20 -30.13 -20.97 -8.26
C ARG A 20 -30.14 -19.90 -9.35
N ARG A 21 -30.43 -18.65 -8.97
CA ARG A 21 -30.64 -17.52 -9.92
C ARG A 21 -29.52 -16.48 -9.83
N THR A 22 -28.91 -16.36 -8.66
CA THR A 22 -27.79 -15.44 -8.39
C THR A 22 -26.45 -16.18 -8.33
N PRO A 23 -25.31 -15.49 -8.33
CA PRO A 23 -24.04 -16.10 -7.96
C PRO A 23 -24.04 -16.52 -6.48
N ALA A 24 -23.41 -17.65 -6.17
CA ALA A 24 -23.16 -18.04 -4.79
C ALA A 24 -22.29 -16.99 -4.08
N VAL A 25 -22.64 -16.65 -2.84
CA VAL A 25 -21.92 -15.68 -2.01
C VAL A 25 -21.33 -16.37 -0.78
N PRO A 26 -20.30 -15.80 -0.12
CA PRO A 26 -19.83 -16.33 1.16
C PRO A 26 -20.97 -16.34 2.19
N GLN A 27 -21.05 -17.38 3.01
CA GLN A 27 -22.05 -17.46 4.08
C GLN A 27 -21.84 -16.39 5.16
N LEU A 28 -20.59 -16.01 5.41
CA LEU A 28 -20.20 -14.95 6.35
C LEU A 28 -19.52 -13.81 5.58
N GLN A 29 -20.16 -12.63 5.59
CA GLN A 29 -19.71 -11.45 4.85
C GLN A 29 -19.42 -10.30 5.81
N CYS A 30 -18.13 -10.10 6.12
CA CYS A 30 -17.71 -8.96 6.94
C CYS A 30 -17.56 -7.70 6.08
N THR A 31 -18.24 -6.63 6.48
CA THR A 31 -18.28 -5.33 5.77
C THR A 31 -17.40 -4.25 6.42
N GLY A 32 -16.58 -4.63 7.40
CA GLY A 32 -15.69 -3.74 8.14
C GLY A 32 -16.14 -3.56 9.59
N GLY A 33 -16.01 -2.33 10.09
CA GLY A 33 -16.18 -1.98 11.50
C GLY A 33 -14.86 -1.57 12.14
N THR A 34 -14.90 -1.07 13.38
CA THR A 34 -13.72 -0.56 14.10
C THR A 34 -12.65 -1.62 14.36
N ALA A 35 -13.03 -2.92 14.39
CA ALA A 35 -12.08 -4.02 14.50
C ALA A 35 -11.56 -4.53 13.13
N GLY A 36 -12.14 -4.08 12.02
CA GLY A 36 -11.91 -4.64 10.69
C GLY A 36 -12.37 -6.09 10.55
N CYS A 37 -11.92 -6.79 9.51
CA CYS A 37 -12.38 -8.15 9.17
C CYS A 37 -11.32 -9.24 9.35
N SER A 38 -10.27 -8.99 10.14
CA SER A 38 -9.17 -9.96 10.35
C SER A 38 -9.53 -11.07 11.35
N ARG A 39 -10.47 -10.81 12.26
CA ARG A 39 -10.87 -11.70 13.36
C ARG A 39 -12.31 -12.22 13.20
N VAL A 40 -12.70 -12.54 11.96
CA VAL A 40 -14.01 -13.14 11.67
C VAL A 40 -14.09 -14.53 12.31
N PRO A 41 -15.19 -14.86 13.02
CA PRO A 41 -15.37 -16.17 13.65
C PRO A 41 -15.54 -17.29 12.61
N GLU A 42 -15.17 -18.52 12.98
CA GLU A 42 -15.30 -19.68 12.09
C GLU A 42 -16.75 -20.13 11.89
N VAL A 43 -17.59 -19.94 12.91
CA VAL A 43 -19.02 -20.32 12.90
C VAL A 43 -19.85 -19.23 13.54
N VAL A 44 -20.98 -18.88 12.91
CA VAL A 44 -22.01 -18.02 13.49
C VAL A 44 -23.35 -18.76 13.46
N GLN A 45 -24.06 -18.72 14.59
CA GLN A 45 -25.40 -19.27 14.70
C GLN A 45 -26.41 -18.14 14.85
N CYS A 46 -27.34 -18.06 13.91
CA CYS A 46 -28.45 -17.11 13.96
C CYS A 46 -29.74 -17.82 14.34
N TYR A 47 -30.45 -17.27 15.32
CA TYR A 47 -31.67 -17.81 15.87
C TYR A 47 -32.82 -16.88 15.53
N ASN A 48 -33.91 -17.45 15.04
CA ASN A 48 -35.15 -16.72 14.81
C ASN A 48 -35.76 -16.34 16.18
N LYS A 49 -35.97 -15.05 16.41
CA LYS A 49 -36.55 -14.49 17.64
C LYS A 49 -38.00 -14.04 17.47
N GLY A 50 -38.56 -14.21 16.29
CA GLY A 50 -39.93 -13.84 15.99
C GLY A 50 -40.05 -13.10 14.66
N TRP A 51 -41.23 -12.54 14.45
CA TRP A 51 -41.62 -11.82 13.25
C TRP A 51 -42.23 -10.49 13.68
N ASP A 52 -41.82 -9.38 13.07
CA ASP A 52 -42.27 -8.03 13.43
C ASP A 52 -43.47 -7.52 12.61
N GLY A 53 -43.94 -8.32 11.65
CA GLY A 53 -44.97 -7.94 10.69
C GLY A 53 -44.44 -7.85 9.26
N TYR A 54 -43.13 -7.67 9.08
CA TYR A 54 -42.46 -7.47 7.81
C TYR A 54 -41.34 -8.48 7.57
N ASP A 55 -40.49 -8.75 8.56
CA ASP A 55 -39.36 -9.67 8.44
C ASP A 55 -39.05 -10.44 9.74
N VAL A 56 -38.26 -11.50 9.61
CA VAL A 56 -37.77 -12.32 10.72
C VAL A 56 -36.74 -11.55 11.54
N GLN A 57 -36.94 -11.54 12.85
CA GLN A 57 -36.00 -10.92 13.79
C GLN A 57 -34.91 -11.93 14.15
N TRP A 58 -33.71 -11.75 13.59
CA TRP A 58 -32.58 -12.65 13.82
C TRP A 58 -31.71 -12.20 15.00
N GLN A 59 -31.34 -13.15 15.86
CA GLN A 59 -30.26 -12.98 16.83
C GLN A 59 -29.09 -13.89 16.47
N CYS A 60 -27.98 -13.29 16.04
CA CYS A 60 -26.76 -14.01 15.70
C CYS A 60 -25.77 -14.03 16.88
N LYS A 61 -25.17 -15.20 17.11
CA LYS A 61 -24.17 -15.45 18.16
C LYS A 61 -22.98 -16.20 17.58
N ALA A 62 -21.80 -15.90 18.10
CA ALA A 62 -20.55 -16.57 17.74
C ALA A 62 -19.61 -16.55 18.95
N ASP A 63 -18.58 -17.39 18.90
CA ASP A 63 -17.48 -17.33 19.85
C ASP A 63 -16.50 -16.23 19.41
N LEU A 64 -16.43 -15.15 20.21
CA LEU A 64 -15.61 -13.98 19.96
C LEU A 64 -14.85 -13.64 21.25
N ASP A 65 -13.58 -13.21 21.12
CA ASP A 65 -12.85 -12.62 22.25
C ASP A 65 -13.61 -11.40 22.78
N ASN A 66 -13.55 -11.15 24.09
CA ASN A 66 -14.23 -10.03 24.75
C ASN A 66 -13.84 -8.66 24.18
N ALA A 67 -12.72 -8.56 23.46
CA ALA A 67 -12.31 -7.37 22.71
C ALA A 67 -13.21 -7.05 21.50
N TYR A 68 -14.07 -7.97 21.06
CA TYR A 68 -14.86 -7.85 19.84
C TYR A 68 -16.35 -8.08 20.09
N ARG A 69 -17.18 -7.45 19.27
CA ARG A 69 -18.62 -7.69 19.21
C ARG A 69 -19.15 -7.50 17.80
N PHE A 70 -20.29 -8.09 17.51
CA PHE A 70 -21.03 -7.74 16.31
C PHE A 70 -21.57 -6.30 16.40
N GLY A 71 -21.39 -5.54 15.33
CA GLY A 71 -22.05 -4.26 15.10
C GLY A 71 -23.37 -4.48 14.38
N HIS A 72 -23.53 -3.82 13.22
CA HIS A 72 -24.66 -4.10 12.33
C HIS A 72 -24.62 -5.56 11.86
N VAL A 73 -25.78 -6.23 11.86
CA VAL A 73 -25.97 -7.60 11.41
C VAL A 73 -27.23 -7.70 10.55
N GLU A 74 -27.15 -8.46 9.46
CA GLU A 74 -28.27 -8.65 8.54
C GLU A 74 -28.19 -10.05 7.92
N VAL A 75 -29.28 -10.80 8.02
CA VAL A 75 -29.40 -12.11 7.38
C VAL A 75 -30.11 -11.92 6.05
N SER A 76 -29.54 -12.45 4.98
CA SER A 76 -30.12 -12.38 3.64
C SER A 76 -30.13 -13.76 3.00
N CYS A 77 -31.29 -14.18 2.49
CA CYS A 77 -31.51 -15.47 1.84
C CYS A 77 -32.05 -15.26 0.42
N GLU A 78 -31.67 -16.13 -0.52
CA GLU A 78 -32.24 -16.10 -1.87
C GLU A 78 -33.70 -16.58 -1.86
N GLY A 79 -34.63 -15.72 -2.27
CA GLY A 79 -36.01 -16.08 -2.54
C GLY A 79 -36.12 -17.13 -3.66
N TYR A 80 -37.07 -18.06 -3.53
CA TYR A 80 -37.10 -19.30 -4.30
C TYR A 80 -37.41 -19.06 -5.78
N ASP A 81 -38.47 -18.30 -6.07
CA ASP A 81 -38.88 -17.97 -7.44
C ASP A 81 -38.52 -16.51 -7.82
N TYR A 82 -38.63 -15.56 -6.90
CA TYR A 82 -38.33 -14.13 -7.09
C TYR A 82 -37.63 -13.51 -5.86
N PRO A 83 -37.03 -12.30 -5.93
CA PRO A 83 -36.21 -11.75 -4.83
C PRO A 83 -36.92 -11.65 -3.47
N ASP A 84 -38.18 -11.18 -3.45
CA ASP A 84 -38.97 -10.97 -2.22
C ASP A 84 -39.95 -12.13 -1.93
N ASP A 85 -39.61 -13.33 -2.39
CA ASP A 85 -40.43 -14.53 -2.17
C ASP A 85 -40.40 -14.93 -0.70
N PRO A 86 -41.55 -15.11 -0.02
CA PRO A 86 -41.58 -15.58 1.37
C PRO A 86 -40.96 -16.98 1.51
N TYR A 87 -40.91 -17.76 0.44
CA TYR A 87 -40.14 -19.00 0.37
C TYR A 87 -38.72 -18.72 -0.11
N ILE A 88 -37.76 -19.32 0.59
CA ILE A 88 -36.34 -19.24 0.27
C ILE A 88 -35.79 -20.57 -0.22
N LEU A 89 -34.71 -20.49 -1.00
CA LEU A 89 -33.88 -21.63 -1.36
C LEU A 89 -33.13 -22.17 -0.14
N ARG A 90 -33.11 -23.50 0.02
CA ARG A 90 -32.45 -24.14 1.17
C ARG A 90 -30.93 -23.97 1.05
N GLY A 91 -30.30 -23.39 2.07
CA GLY A 91 -28.85 -23.19 2.12
C GLY A 91 -28.39 -21.91 1.44
N SER A 92 -29.31 -21.04 1.02
CA SER A 92 -28.99 -19.78 0.34
C SER A 92 -28.75 -18.60 1.29
N CYS A 93 -28.99 -18.77 2.59
CA CYS A 93 -28.84 -17.71 3.57
C CYS A 93 -27.37 -17.37 3.85
N SER A 94 -27.09 -16.08 3.95
CA SER A 94 -25.81 -15.52 4.38
C SER A 94 -26.02 -14.47 5.47
N LEU A 95 -24.95 -14.16 6.20
CA LEU A 95 -24.91 -13.12 7.22
C LEU A 95 -23.94 -12.02 6.77
N LEU A 96 -24.48 -10.83 6.58
CA LEU A 96 -23.72 -9.60 6.46
C LEU A 96 -23.53 -9.02 7.85
N PHE A 97 -22.28 -8.68 8.22
CA PHE A 97 -22.03 -8.12 9.54
C PHE A 97 -20.85 -7.14 9.55
N ARG A 98 -20.79 -6.32 10.60
CA ARG A 98 -19.62 -5.53 10.98
C ARG A 98 -19.03 -6.06 12.28
N LEU A 99 -17.72 -6.01 12.41
CA LEU A 99 -17.02 -6.37 13.64
C LEU A 99 -16.49 -5.11 14.31
N GLU A 100 -16.94 -4.87 15.53
CA GLU A 100 -16.62 -3.69 16.31
C GLU A 100 -15.73 -4.06 17.50
N LEU A 101 -14.83 -3.16 17.87
CA LEU A 101 -14.13 -3.27 19.14
C LEU A 101 -15.12 -3.00 20.29
N THR A 102 -14.96 -3.75 21.36
CA THR A 102 -15.55 -3.39 22.65
C THR A 102 -14.68 -2.35 23.33
N GLU A 103 -15.17 -1.76 24.42
CA GLU A 103 -14.37 -0.84 25.23
C GLU A 103 -13.03 -1.46 25.68
N GLU A 104 -13.05 -2.75 26.01
CA GLU A 104 -11.83 -3.51 26.34
C GLU A 104 -10.88 -3.64 25.14
N GLY A 105 -11.43 -3.94 23.96
CA GLY A 105 -10.67 -4.01 22.72
C GLY A 105 -10.03 -2.66 22.37
N GLU A 106 -10.78 -1.57 22.50
CA GLU A 106 -10.25 -0.22 22.28
C GLU A 106 -9.13 0.12 23.27
N ARG A 107 -9.29 -0.19 24.56
CA ARG A 107 -8.24 0.03 25.57
C ARG A 107 -6.98 -0.75 25.24
N LYS A 108 -7.09 -2.01 24.78
CA LYS A 108 -5.94 -2.83 24.37
C LYS A 108 -5.20 -2.21 23.16
N VAL A 109 -5.94 -1.72 22.17
CA VAL A 109 -5.34 -1.06 20.97
C VAL A 109 -4.70 0.29 21.35
N LYS A 110 -5.34 1.06 22.23
CA LYS A 110 -4.85 2.37 22.70
C LYS A 110 -3.76 2.28 23.77
N SER A 111 -3.56 1.11 24.36
CA SER A 111 -2.51 0.85 25.35
C SER A 111 -1.40 -0.01 24.75
N PRO A 112 -0.65 0.46 23.72
CA PRO A 112 0.70 -0.07 23.56
C PRO A 112 1.44 0.33 24.83
N GLY A 113 2.16 -0.60 25.45
CA GLY A 113 2.77 -0.38 26.75
C GLY A 113 3.45 0.98 26.89
N SER A 114 3.32 1.57 28.06
CA SER A 114 4.23 2.59 28.58
C SER A 114 5.64 1.99 28.63
N PHE A 115 6.32 1.88 27.49
CA PHE A 115 7.74 1.66 27.27
C PHE A 115 7.97 1.59 25.74
N GLY A 116 8.30 2.74 25.14
CA GLY A 116 8.59 2.82 23.73
C GLY A 116 8.57 4.24 23.23
N SER A 117 9.68 4.96 23.43
CA SER A 117 10.03 6.09 22.58
C SER A 117 10.00 5.58 21.13
N SER A 118 8.94 5.92 20.41
CA SER A 118 8.85 5.72 18.98
C SER A 118 8.17 6.95 18.43
N TYR A 119 9.06 7.86 18.02
CA TYR A 119 8.84 8.90 17.04
C TYR A 119 7.79 8.43 16.03
N TYR A 120 6.53 8.87 16.19
CA TYR A 120 5.57 8.88 15.09
C TYR A 120 6.10 9.90 14.09
N GLN A 121 7.06 9.47 13.28
CA GLN A 121 7.33 10.10 12.01
C GLN A 121 6.12 9.78 11.16
N SER A 122 5.23 10.76 11.01
CA SER A 122 4.24 10.75 9.96
C SER A 122 4.97 10.39 8.67
N ARG A 123 4.62 9.25 8.07
CA ARG A 123 4.71 9.13 6.62
C ARG A 123 3.68 10.10 6.06
N GLN A 124 4.09 11.37 5.99
CA GLN A 124 3.70 12.21 4.89
C GLN A 124 4.35 11.55 3.68
N ASP A 125 3.56 11.08 2.72
CA ASP A 125 4.05 10.94 1.35
C ASP A 125 4.36 12.34 0.83
N SER A 126 5.50 12.88 1.28
CA SER A 126 6.13 14.04 0.68
C SER A 126 6.94 13.52 -0.49
N SER A 127 6.40 13.77 -1.68
CA SER A 127 7.04 13.59 -2.98
C SER A 127 8.55 13.79 -2.89
N ASP A 128 9.24 12.81 -3.43
CA ASP A 128 10.68 12.69 -3.60
C ASP A 128 11.32 13.99 -4.15
N SER A 129 11.65 14.91 -3.24
CA SER A 129 12.34 16.18 -3.52
C SER A 129 13.85 16.02 -3.33
N GLY A 130 14.40 14.85 -3.67
CA GLY A 130 15.83 14.61 -3.80
C GLY A 130 16.26 14.38 -5.25
N SER A 131 15.41 13.70 -6.02
CA SER A 131 15.65 13.38 -7.43
C SER A 131 15.45 14.58 -8.36
N ALA A 132 14.47 15.46 -8.09
CA ALA A 132 14.23 16.66 -8.90
C ALA A 132 15.39 17.68 -8.86
N ALA A 133 16.00 17.89 -7.68
CA ALA A 133 17.13 18.81 -7.55
C ALA A 133 18.37 18.30 -8.28
N ILE A 134 18.63 16.98 -8.22
CA ILE A 134 19.76 16.36 -8.92
C ILE A 134 19.56 16.45 -10.43
N VAL A 135 18.35 16.20 -10.95
CA VAL A 135 18.05 16.33 -12.38
C VAL A 135 18.25 17.76 -12.86
N VAL A 136 17.80 18.77 -12.10
CA VAL A 136 18.00 20.19 -12.44
C VAL A 136 19.49 20.55 -12.46
N ILE A 137 20.26 20.10 -11.46
CA ILE A 137 21.70 20.35 -11.40
C ILE A 137 22.43 19.71 -12.60
N VAL A 138 22.09 18.47 -12.95
CA VAL A 138 22.66 17.77 -14.12
C VAL A 138 22.32 18.49 -15.42
N LEU A 139 21.07 18.93 -15.59
CA LEU A 139 20.67 19.69 -16.78
C LEU A 139 21.40 21.03 -16.90
N LEU A 140 21.60 21.75 -15.79
CA LEU A 140 22.36 23.00 -15.78
C LEU A 140 23.84 22.76 -16.12
N ALA A 141 24.45 21.68 -15.61
CA ALA A 141 25.83 21.33 -15.92
C ALA A 141 26.00 20.96 -17.41
N LEU A 142 25.06 20.20 -17.98
CA LEU A 142 25.06 19.88 -19.41
C LEU A 142 24.87 21.13 -20.27
N ALA A 143 23.92 21.99 -19.93
CA ALA A 143 23.69 23.26 -20.64
C ALA A 143 24.93 24.16 -20.59
N PHE A 144 25.61 24.25 -19.44
CA PHE A 144 26.85 25.02 -19.30
C PHE A 144 28.00 24.41 -20.11
N GLY A 145 28.13 23.07 -20.14
CA GLY A 145 29.11 22.37 -20.97
C GLY A 145 28.89 22.63 -22.46
N VAL A 146 27.64 22.57 -22.92
CA VAL A 146 27.26 22.89 -24.31
C VAL A 146 27.53 24.36 -24.61
N TYR A 147 27.15 25.29 -23.74
CA TYR A 147 27.43 26.73 -23.89
C TYR A 147 28.92 27.01 -24.03
N LYS A 148 29.76 26.41 -23.17
CA LYS A 148 31.22 26.52 -23.26
C LYS A 148 31.77 25.90 -24.54
N PHE A 149 31.25 24.75 -24.96
CA PHE A 149 31.66 24.11 -26.21
C PHE A 149 31.33 24.99 -27.43
N PHE A 150 30.14 25.59 -27.47
CA PHE A 150 29.76 26.53 -28.54
C PHE A 150 30.57 27.84 -28.52
N LEU A 151 30.95 28.35 -27.35
CA LEU A 151 31.83 29.51 -27.23
C LEU A 151 33.29 29.20 -27.62
N SER A 152 33.79 28.01 -27.27
CA SER A 152 35.13 27.56 -27.67
C SER A 152 35.23 27.26 -29.16
N ASN A 153 34.11 27.00 -29.84
CA ASN A 153 34.06 26.81 -31.28
C ASN A 153 33.96 28.15 -32.06
N GLN A 154 34.01 29.30 -31.38
CA GLN A 154 34.08 30.63 -31.99
C GLN A 154 35.30 31.42 -31.53
N GLN A 155 36.50 30.85 -31.70
CA GLN A 155 37.71 31.66 -31.72
C GLN A 155 38.32 31.69 -33.13
N PRO A 156 38.46 32.89 -33.75
CA PRO A 156 38.96 33.03 -35.12
C PRO A 156 40.45 32.68 -35.23
N GLN A 157 40.76 32.09 -36.38
CA GLN A 157 42.05 31.85 -37.00
C GLN A 157 43.07 32.99 -36.81
N GLN A 158 44.21 32.70 -36.18
CA GLN A 158 45.48 33.42 -36.38
C GLN A 158 46.65 32.43 -36.29
N SER A 159 47.23 32.08 -37.44
CA SER A 159 48.61 31.57 -37.58
C SER A 159 49.58 32.78 -37.57
N PRO A 160 50.89 32.64 -37.26
CA PRO A 160 51.85 32.20 -38.30
C PRO A 160 53.15 31.49 -37.81
N GLY A 161 53.76 30.71 -38.72
CA GLY A 161 55.20 30.31 -38.74
C GLY A 161 55.61 29.19 -37.79
N ASP A 162 56.54 28.27 -38.08
CA ASP A 162 57.53 28.16 -39.15
C ASP A 162 57.99 26.69 -39.29
N SER A 163 58.67 26.43 -40.39
CA SER A 163 59.08 25.18 -41.04
C SER A 163 60.20 24.36 -40.36
N ASP A 164 60.09 23.03 -40.47
CA ASP A 164 61.10 22.05 -40.95
C ASP A 164 61.22 20.71 -40.16
N GLY A 165 61.02 19.61 -40.89
CA GLY A 165 62.01 18.52 -40.97
C GLY A 165 62.01 17.35 -39.96
N PHE A 166 61.44 16.21 -40.42
CA PHE A 166 61.90 14.81 -40.23
C PHE A 166 61.80 14.04 -38.87
N ALA A 167 60.94 13.00 -38.92
CA ALA A 167 61.08 11.60 -38.47
C ALA A 167 61.64 11.21 -37.08
N ARG A 168 60.72 10.66 -36.24
CA ARG A 168 60.74 9.45 -35.33
C ARG A 168 62.10 8.84 -34.85
N PRO A 169 62.10 7.98 -33.79
CA PRO A 169 61.31 7.91 -32.54
C PRO A 169 62.17 7.54 -31.28
N PHE A 170 61.50 7.40 -30.12
CA PHE A 170 61.75 6.38 -29.08
C PHE A 170 62.70 6.67 -27.89
N TRP A 171 62.23 6.18 -26.73
CA TRP A 171 62.89 5.81 -25.46
C TRP A 171 62.91 6.77 -24.26
N GLN A 172 62.38 6.22 -23.16
CA GLN A 172 62.89 6.19 -21.76
C GLN A 172 63.23 7.53 -21.07
N SER A 173 63.13 7.71 -19.76
CA SER A 173 62.60 7.01 -18.59
C SER A 173 63.05 7.87 -17.40
N GLN A 174 62.34 7.76 -16.27
CA GLN A 174 62.85 8.05 -14.91
C GLN A 174 63.09 9.53 -14.54
N GLN A 175 62.30 10.06 -13.61
CA GLN A 175 62.56 10.19 -12.16
C GLN A 175 63.24 11.52 -11.79
N ALA A 176 62.60 12.24 -10.86
CA ALA A 176 63.00 13.49 -10.19
C ALA A 176 64.31 13.35 -9.38
N PRO A 177 64.83 14.32 -8.56
CA PRO A 177 64.36 15.66 -8.10
C PRO A 177 65.53 16.72 -8.04
N PRO A 178 65.68 17.63 -7.03
CA PRO A 178 65.12 18.98 -6.84
C PRO A 178 66.21 20.13 -6.91
N PRO A 179 65.92 21.41 -6.52
CA PRO A 179 66.64 22.65 -6.91
C PRO A 179 67.63 23.12 -5.80
N PRO A 180 67.99 24.41 -5.57
CA PRO A 180 68.03 25.67 -6.36
C PRO A 180 69.41 26.41 -6.25
N GLY A 181 69.58 27.58 -6.90
CA GLY A 181 70.37 28.68 -6.29
C GLY A 181 71.28 29.54 -7.17
N PHE A 182 71.03 30.86 -7.09
CA PHE A 182 71.94 32.02 -7.21
C PHE A 182 72.66 32.29 -8.55
N LYS A 183 72.36 33.42 -9.22
CA LYS A 183 73.08 34.73 -9.25
C LYS A 183 74.53 34.60 -9.76
N SER A 184 75.11 35.45 -10.60
CA SER A 184 74.86 36.84 -10.98
C SER A 184 75.67 37.15 -12.25
N SER A 185 75.12 38.05 -13.07
CA SER A 185 75.74 38.88 -14.10
C SER A 185 77.20 39.33 -13.84
N PHE A 186 78.03 39.23 -14.88
CA PHE A 186 79.20 40.06 -15.26
C PHE A 186 79.45 39.71 -16.74
N THR A 187 79.81 40.57 -17.69
CA THR A 187 79.95 42.02 -17.86
C THR A 187 79.94 42.23 -19.38
#